data_AF-A0A960UEG4-F1
#
_entry.id   AF-A0A960UEG4-F1
#
_cell.length_a   1.000
_cell.length_b   1.000
_cell.length_c   1.000
_cell.angle_alpha   90.00
_cell.angle_beta   90.00
_cell.angle_gamma   90.00
#
_symmetry.space_group_name_H-M   'P 1'
#
loop_
_entity.id
_entity.type
_entity.pdbx_description
1 polymer ?
#
loop_
_entity_poly.entity_id
_entity_poly.type
_entity_poly.pdbx_seq_one_letter_code
_entity_poly.pdbx_strand_id
1 'polypeptide(L)'
;GGQPVSMANIKAVSAVCRAHKLPLFFDACRFAENAYFIKSREEGYAERSVPEIVAEMFSQVDGCTMSAKKDGMVNMGGFLAMRDGELADRIRNLLILVEGFPTYGGLSGRDLEAIARGLREVLDERYLQFRLGQVANLAEQLEEGGVPILRPAGGHAVYVNAGEFLPHIPPTAFPGQSLAVNLYIESGVRGVEIGTLMFGGKDPATGAERTARLELVRLAIPRRVYTTMHMNYVAQALLDLYEKREELEGMKIVKAPPFLRHFSATLDFIEQKSVSAV
;
A
#
# COMPACT_ATOMS: atom_id res chain seq x y z
N GLY A 1 -5.89 -2.47 1.52
CA GLY A 1 -5.95 -1.16 2.20
C GLY A 1 -4.87 -0.91 3.25
N GLY A 2 -3.89 -1.79 3.49
CA GLY A 2 -2.93 -1.59 4.59
C GLY A 2 -3.52 -1.81 5.99
N GLN A 3 -4.38 -2.83 6.10
CA GLN A 3 -5.03 -3.22 7.35
C GLN A 3 -4.07 -4.02 8.25
N PRO A 4 -4.20 -3.90 9.58
CA PRO A 4 -3.36 -4.65 10.50
C PRO A 4 -3.81 -6.12 10.63
N VAL A 5 -2.87 -6.95 11.09
CA VAL A 5 -3.10 -8.30 11.59
C VAL A 5 -2.93 -8.28 13.11
N SER A 6 -3.89 -8.82 13.85
CA SER A 6 -3.84 -8.89 15.31
C SER A 6 -2.80 -9.90 15.80
N MET A 7 -2.28 -9.69 17.01
CA MET A 7 -1.40 -10.65 17.66
C MET A 7 -2.10 -12.00 17.87
N ALA A 8 -3.37 -11.99 18.25
CA ALA A 8 -4.17 -13.20 18.35
C ALA A 8 -4.17 -14.02 17.04
N ASN A 9 -4.32 -13.36 15.88
CA ASN A 9 -4.28 -14.04 14.59
C ASN A 9 -2.86 -14.54 14.27
N ILE A 10 -1.83 -13.74 14.53
CA ILE A 10 -0.42 -14.14 14.36
C ILE A 10 -0.12 -15.42 15.16
N LYS A 11 -0.53 -15.47 16.44
CA LYS A 11 -0.35 -16.64 17.32
C LYS A 11 -1.12 -17.86 16.81
N ALA A 12 -2.36 -17.69 16.38
CA ALA A 12 -3.19 -18.78 15.87
C ALA A 12 -2.59 -19.41 14.59
N VAL A 13 -2.17 -18.58 13.63
CA VAL A 13 -1.52 -19.06 12.40
C VAL A 13 -0.18 -19.73 12.72
N SER A 14 0.62 -19.13 13.61
CA SER A 14 1.88 -19.72 14.07
C SER A 14 1.68 -21.11 14.68
N ALA A 15 0.66 -21.29 15.52
CA ALA A 15 0.34 -22.58 16.13
C ALA A 15 0.00 -23.65 15.08
N VAL A 16 -0.81 -23.30 14.07
CA VAL A 16 -1.12 -24.22 12.96
C VAL A 16 0.13 -24.57 12.17
N CYS A 17 0.93 -23.57 11.76
CA CYS A 17 2.18 -23.79 11.04
C CYS A 17 3.14 -24.72 11.81
N ARG A 18 3.31 -24.50 13.12
CA ARG A 18 4.15 -25.34 13.98
C ARG A 18 3.63 -26.78 14.08
N ALA A 19 2.33 -26.98 14.24
CA ALA A 19 1.73 -28.31 14.30
C ALA A 19 1.99 -29.12 13.00
N HIS A 20 2.01 -28.43 11.86
CA HIS A 20 2.25 -29.04 10.54
C HIS A 20 3.71 -28.93 10.06
N LYS A 21 4.63 -28.41 10.88
CA LYS A 21 6.05 -28.18 10.53
C LYS A 21 6.21 -27.36 9.23
N LEU A 22 5.33 -26.37 9.04
CA LEU A 22 5.39 -25.44 7.92
C LEU A 22 6.13 -24.16 8.36
N PRO A 23 7.09 -23.65 7.56
CA PRO A 23 7.75 -22.40 7.86
C PRO A 23 6.78 -21.22 7.71
N LEU A 24 6.81 -20.30 8.65
CA LEU A 24 6.05 -19.06 8.62
C LEU A 24 6.99 -17.87 8.47
N PHE A 25 6.82 -17.10 7.39
CA PHE A 25 7.58 -15.90 7.11
C PHE A 25 6.67 -14.69 7.01
N PHE A 26 7.07 -13.57 7.61
CA PHE A 26 6.40 -12.29 7.40
C PHE A 26 6.90 -11.57 6.14
N ASP A 27 5.99 -10.92 5.42
CA ASP A 27 6.32 -9.67 4.74
C ASP A 27 6.30 -8.55 5.78
N ALA A 28 7.50 -8.09 6.16
CA ALA A 28 7.69 -7.14 7.24
C ALA A 28 7.66 -5.67 6.79
N CYS A 29 7.29 -5.36 5.55
CA CYS A 29 7.41 -3.99 5.01
C CYS A 29 6.80 -2.90 5.91
N ARG A 30 5.71 -3.19 6.63
CA ARG A 30 5.00 -2.23 7.50
C ARG A 30 4.75 -2.76 8.91
N PHE A 31 5.76 -3.44 9.46
CA PHE A 31 5.65 -4.12 10.76
C PHE A 31 5.40 -3.17 11.94
N ALA A 32 5.95 -1.96 11.92
CA ALA A 32 5.84 -1.00 13.02
C ALA A 32 4.46 -0.34 13.02
N GLU A 33 3.92 -0.02 11.84
CA GLU A 33 2.52 0.41 11.70
C GLU A 33 1.56 -0.67 12.25
N ASN A 34 1.79 -1.94 11.92
CA ASN A 34 0.99 -3.06 12.43
C ASN A 34 1.07 -3.16 13.96
N ALA A 35 2.28 -3.08 14.53
CA ALA A 35 2.49 -3.13 15.96
C ALA A 35 1.76 -2.00 16.71
N TYR A 36 1.74 -0.79 16.14
CA TYR A 36 0.98 0.32 16.73
C TYR A 36 -0.53 0.10 16.65
N PHE A 37 -1.04 -0.52 15.59
CA PHE A 37 -2.46 -0.92 15.56
C PHE A 37 -2.79 -1.98 16.60
N ILE A 38 -1.92 -2.96 16.84
CA ILE A 38 -2.07 -3.92 17.94
C ILE A 38 -2.13 -3.16 19.27
N LYS A 39 -1.15 -2.28 19.53
CA LYS A 39 -1.12 -1.45 20.76
C LYS A 39 -2.42 -0.68 20.98
N SER A 40 -2.94 -0.04 19.93
CA SER A 40 -4.07 0.88 20.02
C SER A 40 -5.45 0.22 19.97
N ARG A 41 -5.55 -1.03 19.49
CA ARG A 41 -6.86 -1.68 19.21
C ARG A 41 -7.03 -3.05 19.87
N GLU A 42 -5.95 -3.74 20.23
CA GLU A 42 -6.01 -5.08 20.80
C GLU A 42 -5.94 -5.01 22.33
N GLU A 43 -6.93 -5.63 22.99
CA GLU A 43 -7.01 -5.68 24.45
C GLU A 43 -5.75 -6.33 25.05
N GLY A 44 -5.23 -5.76 26.14
CA GLY A 44 -4.02 -6.23 26.80
C GLY A 44 -2.70 -5.68 26.24
N TYR A 45 -2.73 -4.88 25.17
CA TYR A 45 -1.52 -4.31 24.55
C TYR A 45 -1.30 -2.81 24.78
N ALA A 46 -2.28 -2.09 25.32
CA ALA A 46 -2.22 -0.63 25.48
C ALA A 46 -0.97 -0.14 26.25
N GLU A 47 -0.62 -0.83 27.35
CA GLU A 47 0.52 -0.49 28.21
C GLU A 47 1.86 -1.05 27.70
N ARG A 48 1.85 -1.91 26.67
CA ARG A 48 3.09 -2.49 26.13
C ARG A 48 3.72 -1.54 25.13
N SER A 49 5.03 -1.41 25.19
CA SER A 49 5.77 -0.57 24.26
C SER A 49 5.77 -1.19 22.85
N VAL A 50 5.78 -0.35 21.80
CA VAL A 50 5.87 -0.84 20.40
C VAL A 50 7.03 -1.83 20.19
N PRO A 51 8.27 -1.60 20.70
CA PRO A 51 9.35 -2.58 20.59
C PRO A 51 9.01 -3.97 21.19
N GLU A 52 8.30 -4.02 22.32
CA GLU A 52 7.90 -5.29 22.95
C GLU A 52 6.86 -6.03 22.10
N ILE A 53 5.94 -5.29 21.48
CA ILE A 53 4.92 -5.85 20.58
C ILE A 53 5.58 -6.40 19.32
N VAL A 54 6.49 -5.63 18.72
CA VAL A 54 7.29 -6.08 17.56
C VAL A 54 8.07 -7.34 17.91
N ALA A 55 8.77 -7.37 19.05
CA ALA A 55 9.53 -8.53 19.48
C ALA A 55 8.63 -9.77 19.64
N GLU A 56 7.43 -9.60 20.20
CA GLU A 56 6.44 -10.68 20.28
C GLU A 56 5.96 -11.11 18.90
N MET A 57 5.62 -10.18 17.99
CA MET A 57 5.20 -10.53 16.63
C MET A 57 6.25 -11.42 15.95
N PHE A 58 7.52 -11.01 15.97
CA PHE A 58 8.60 -11.76 15.34
C PHE A 58 8.99 -13.04 16.10
N SER A 59 8.61 -13.19 17.37
CA SER A 59 8.76 -14.45 18.12
C SER A 59 7.85 -15.58 17.60
N GLN A 60 6.81 -15.22 16.84
CA GLN A 60 5.83 -16.16 16.31
C GLN A 60 6.19 -16.69 14.91
N VAL A 61 7.27 -16.21 14.29
CA VAL A 61 7.65 -16.56 12.91
C VAL A 61 9.09 -17.05 12.81
N ASP A 62 9.38 -17.73 11.71
CA ASP A 62 10.68 -18.33 11.39
C ASP A 62 11.61 -17.35 10.65
N GLY A 63 11.05 -16.28 10.08
CA GLY A 63 11.80 -15.24 9.41
C GLY A 63 10.92 -14.16 8.79
N CYS A 64 11.54 -13.29 8.00
CA CYS A 64 10.84 -12.28 7.23
C CYS A 64 11.60 -11.84 5.97
N THR A 65 10.84 -11.29 5.03
CA THR A 65 11.34 -10.41 3.98
C THR A 65 11.02 -8.97 4.39
N MET A 66 11.97 -8.05 4.21
CA MET A 66 11.79 -6.66 4.58
C MET A 66 12.22 -5.73 3.47
N SER A 67 11.30 -4.87 3.02
CA SER A 67 11.68 -3.68 2.26
C SER A 67 11.84 -2.50 3.22
N ALA A 68 13.09 -2.10 3.46
CA ALA A 68 13.41 -0.98 4.33
C ALA A 68 12.91 0.37 3.77
N LYS A 69 12.52 0.42 2.49
CA LYS A 69 11.89 1.57 1.83
C LYS A 69 10.53 2.00 2.43
N LYS A 70 10.03 1.27 3.43
CA LYS A 70 8.76 1.51 4.12
C LYS A 70 9.04 1.83 5.58
N ASP A 71 8.84 0.88 6.50
CA ASP A 71 9.11 1.09 7.93
C ASP A 71 10.61 1.07 8.29
N GLY A 72 11.51 0.79 7.32
CA GLY A 72 12.93 1.10 7.50
C GLY A 72 13.27 2.58 7.34
N MET A 73 12.31 3.44 6.96
CA MET A 73 12.43 4.90 6.87
C MET A 73 13.59 5.40 5.97
N VAL A 74 13.93 4.63 4.93
CA VAL A 74 15.00 4.94 3.98
C VAL A 74 14.51 4.99 2.53
N ASN A 75 15.33 5.53 1.63
CA ASN A 75 15.00 5.65 0.21
C ASN A 75 15.25 4.34 -0.58
N MET A 76 16.19 3.50 -0.12
CA MET A 76 16.53 2.24 -0.76
C MET A 76 16.89 1.16 0.26
N GLY A 77 16.77 -0.10 -0.15
CA GLY A 77 17.26 -1.26 0.59
C GLY A 77 16.19 -2.18 1.17
N GLY A 78 16.66 -3.33 1.62
CA GLY A 78 15.88 -4.43 2.17
C GLY A 78 16.79 -5.53 2.68
N PHE A 79 16.21 -6.50 3.37
CA PHE A 79 16.95 -7.64 3.91
C PHE A 79 16.05 -8.85 4.11
N LEU A 80 16.69 -10.01 4.26
CA LEU A 80 16.08 -11.25 4.68
C LEU A 80 16.57 -11.58 6.10
N ALA A 81 15.67 -11.97 6.98
CA ALA A 81 16.00 -12.49 8.30
C ALA A 81 15.35 -13.85 8.48
N MET A 82 16.05 -14.79 9.11
CA MET A 82 15.54 -16.13 9.36
C MET A 82 16.25 -16.79 10.54
N ARG A 83 15.60 -17.78 11.15
CA ARG A 83 16.13 -18.58 12.28
C ARG A 83 16.93 -19.80 11.84
N ASP A 84 16.58 -20.38 10.68
CA ASP A 84 17.24 -21.56 10.13
C ASP A 84 18.60 -21.20 9.52
N GLY A 85 19.67 -21.72 10.12
CA GLY A 85 21.05 -21.50 9.68
C GLY A 85 21.37 -22.14 8.32
N GLU A 86 20.85 -23.33 8.03
CA GLU A 86 21.07 -24.00 6.75
C GLU A 86 20.37 -23.26 5.60
N LEU A 87 19.14 -22.79 5.86
CA LEU A 87 18.45 -21.92 4.91
C LEU A 87 19.20 -20.60 4.70
N ALA A 88 19.74 -20.00 5.76
CA ALA A 88 20.53 -18.78 5.66
C ALA A 88 21.77 -18.98 4.80
N ASP A 89 22.48 -20.10 4.93
CA ASP A 89 23.66 -20.41 4.11
C ASP A 89 23.31 -20.61 2.63
N ARG A 90 22.22 -21.31 2.33
CA ARG A 90 21.72 -21.44 0.95
C ARG A 90 21.37 -20.08 0.35
N ILE A 91 20.72 -19.20 1.13
CA ILE A 91 20.35 -17.86 0.68
C ILE A 91 21.58 -16.98 0.49
N ARG A 92 22.60 -17.06 1.35
CA ARG A 92 23.87 -16.33 1.16
C ARG A 92 24.57 -16.72 -0.14
N ASN A 93 24.58 -18.01 -0.49
CA ASN A 93 25.14 -18.49 -1.75
C ASN A 93 24.37 -17.91 -2.95
N LEU A 94 23.03 -17.86 -2.89
CA LEU A 94 22.22 -17.24 -3.94
C LEU A 94 22.43 -15.72 -4.01
N LEU A 95 22.48 -15.03 -2.86
CA LEU A 95 22.63 -13.58 -2.75
C LEU A 95 23.86 -13.07 -3.50
N ILE A 96 24.99 -13.80 -3.41
CA ILE A 96 26.23 -13.48 -4.14
C ILE A 96 26.00 -13.41 -5.65
N LEU A 97 25.13 -14.28 -6.18
CA LEU A 97 24.85 -14.36 -7.62
C LEU A 97 23.89 -13.27 -8.10
N VAL A 98 23.00 -12.79 -7.24
CA VAL A 98 21.88 -11.91 -7.65
C VAL A 98 21.99 -10.46 -7.18
N GLU A 99 22.60 -10.19 -6.03
CA GLU A 99 22.58 -8.87 -5.39
C GLU A 99 23.98 -8.40 -4.98
N GLY A 100 24.78 -9.29 -4.37
CA GLY A 100 26.12 -8.97 -3.87
C GLY A 100 26.56 -9.83 -2.67
N PHE A 101 27.72 -9.53 -2.09
CA PHE A 101 28.28 -10.30 -0.99
C PHE A 101 27.43 -10.20 0.30
N PRO A 102 27.38 -11.23 1.18
CA PRO A 102 26.50 -11.25 2.36
C PRO A 102 26.62 -10.10 3.35
N THR A 103 27.75 -9.37 3.37
CA THR A 103 27.94 -8.23 4.27
C THR A 103 27.36 -6.92 3.73
N TYR A 104 26.94 -6.87 2.46
CA TYR A 104 26.35 -5.66 1.87
C TYR A 104 25.13 -5.89 0.98
N GLY A 105 25.00 -7.06 0.33
CA GLY A 105 23.79 -7.47 -0.39
C GLY A 105 23.27 -6.43 -1.40
N GLY A 106 24.16 -5.85 -2.21
CA GLY A 106 23.80 -4.81 -3.19
C GLY A 106 23.61 -3.40 -2.62
N LEU A 107 23.83 -3.20 -1.31
CA LEU A 107 23.68 -1.90 -0.64
C LEU A 107 25.03 -1.24 -0.38
N SER A 108 25.07 0.09 -0.43
CA SER A 108 26.25 0.81 0.02
C SER A 108 26.31 0.84 1.55
N GLY A 109 27.50 0.97 2.13
CA GLY A 109 27.67 1.00 3.59
C GLY A 109 26.83 2.09 4.29
N ARG A 110 26.65 3.25 3.65
CA ARG A 110 25.79 4.34 4.16
C ARG A 110 24.29 3.98 4.13
N ASP A 111 23.85 3.17 3.17
CA ASP A 111 22.45 2.72 3.11
C ASP A 111 22.18 1.72 4.24
N LEU A 112 23.14 0.82 4.54
CA LEU A 112 23.05 -0.09 5.68
C LEU A 112 22.94 0.66 7.01
N GLU A 113 23.75 1.70 7.21
CA GLU A 113 23.68 2.54 8.42
C GLU A 113 22.34 3.29 8.49
N ALA A 114 21.87 3.86 7.38
CA ALA A 114 20.58 4.53 7.33
C ALA A 114 19.43 3.58 7.68
N ILE A 115 19.46 2.33 7.21
CA ILE A 115 18.48 1.29 7.57
C ILE A 115 18.54 0.99 9.07
N ALA A 116 19.74 0.80 9.63
CA ALA A 116 19.92 0.51 11.04
C ALA A 116 19.36 1.64 11.95
N ARG A 117 19.56 2.90 11.54
CA ARG A 117 18.98 4.08 12.21
C ARG A 117 17.46 4.13 12.05
N GLY A 118 16.95 3.98 10.83
CA GLY A 118 15.53 4.05 10.53
C GLY A 118 14.70 2.99 11.23
N LEU A 119 15.20 1.76 11.36
CA LEU A 119 14.56 0.68 12.12
C LEU A 119 14.44 0.96 13.62
N ARG A 120 15.29 1.83 14.18
CA ARG A 120 15.16 2.30 15.57
C ARG A 120 14.19 3.47 15.67
N GLU A 121 14.29 4.43 14.74
CA GLU A 121 13.42 5.62 14.71
C GLU A 121 11.94 5.27 14.51
N VAL A 122 11.64 4.28 13.66
CA VAL A 122 10.26 3.90 13.33
C VAL A 122 9.48 3.37 14.54
N LEU A 123 10.18 2.91 15.59
CA LEU A 123 9.57 2.34 16.79
C LEU A 123 9.15 3.41 17.82
N ASP A 124 9.47 4.70 17.59
CA ASP A 124 9.00 5.77 18.46
C ASP A 124 7.47 5.91 18.35
N GLU A 125 6.78 5.74 19.48
CA GLU A 125 5.32 5.74 19.53
C GLU A 125 4.71 7.08 19.13
N ARG A 126 5.37 8.20 19.42
CA ARG A 126 4.89 9.54 19.06
C ARG A 126 4.97 9.72 17.54
N TYR A 127 6.05 9.22 16.93
CA TYR A 127 6.18 9.18 15.49
C TYR A 127 5.07 8.33 14.85
N LEU A 128 4.84 7.11 15.36
CA LEU A 128 3.80 6.22 14.82
C LEU A 128 2.39 6.81 15.00
N GLN A 129 2.11 7.41 16.15
CA GLN A 129 0.87 8.13 16.41
C GLN A 129 0.64 9.24 15.39
N PHE A 130 1.63 10.12 15.19
CA PHE A 130 1.56 11.18 14.19
C PHE A 130 1.35 10.62 12.78
N ARG A 131 2.14 9.60 12.42
CA ARG A 131 2.16 8.98 11.09
C ARG A 131 0.82 8.35 10.74
N LEU A 132 0.17 7.67 11.68
CA LEU A 132 -1.12 7.03 11.47
C LEU A 132 -2.26 8.04 11.59
N GLY A 133 -2.15 8.99 12.51
CA GLY A 133 -3.08 10.11 12.66
C GLY A 133 -3.17 10.95 11.39
N GLN A 134 -2.06 11.18 10.68
CA GLN A 134 -2.06 11.90 9.40
C GLN A 134 -2.90 11.17 8.32
N VAL A 135 -2.81 9.84 8.25
CA VAL A 135 -3.62 9.05 7.29
C VAL A 135 -5.09 9.03 7.71
N ALA A 136 -5.35 8.86 9.01
CA ALA A 136 -6.69 8.85 9.56
C ALA A 136 -7.39 10.19 9.34
N ASN A 137 -6.70 11.31 9.53
CA ASN A 137 -7.24 12.65 9.33
C ASN A 137 -7.63 12.93 7.87
N LEU A 138 -6.84 12.46 6.89
CA LEU A 138 -7.25 12.55 5.48
C LEU A 138 -8.50 11.70 5.22
N ALA A 139 -8.57 10.50 5.78
CA ALA A 139 -9.73 9.63 5.62
C ALA A 139 -11.00 10.22 6.24
N GLU A 140 -10.90 10.81 7.43
CA GLU A 140 -12.00 11.46 8.14
C GLU A 140 -12.55 12.64 7.34
N GLN A 141 -11.69 13.54 6.83
CA GLN A 141 -12.13 14.66 5.99
C GLN A 141 -12.88 14.20 4.72
N LEU A 142 -12.39 13.14 4.08
CA LEU A 142 -13.04 12.57 2.89
C LEU A 142 -14.39 11.91 3.24
N GLU A 143 -14.46 11.21 4.37
CA GLU A 143 -15.68 10.57 4.86
C GLU A 143 -16.75 11.61 5.24
N GLU A 144 -16.37 12.67 5.95
CA GLU A 144 -17.25 13.79 6.31
C GLU A 144 -17.82 14.50 5.07
N GLY A 145 -17.01 14.61 4.01
CA GLY A 145 -17.45 15.16 2.72
C GLY A 145 -18.16 14.16 1.80
N GLY A 146 -18.44 12.94 2.26
CA GLY A 146 -19.20 11.93 1.51
C GLY A 146 -18.42 11.20 0.42
N VAL A 147 -17.10 11.38 0.32
CA VAL A 147 -16.26 10.69 -0.66
C VAL A 147 -16.14 9.21 -0.28
N PRO A 148 -16.48 8.27 -1.19
CA PRO A 148 -16.44 6.84 -0.87
C PRO A 148 -14.99 6.36 -0.74
N ILE A 149 -14.64 5.85 0.43
CA ILE A 149 -13.30 5.31 0.74
C ILE A 149 -13.39 3.92 1.38
N LEU A 150 -12.32 3.13 1.29
CA LEU A 150 -12.20 1.90 2.07
C LEU A 150 -12.00 2.21 3.55
N ARG A 151 -12.83 1.59 4.39
CA ARG A 151 -12.85 1.78 5.84
C ARG A 151 -12.56 0.48 6.61
N PRO A 152 -11.95 0.57 7.81
CA PRO A 152 -11.30 1.76 8.35
C PRO A 152 -10.03 2.12 7.54
N ALA A 153 -9.53 3.34 7.66
CA ALA A 153 -8.26 3.71 7.03
C ALA A 153 -7.11 2.81 7.52
N GLY A 154 -6.26 2.41 6.58
CA GLY A 154 -5.09 1.60 6.89
C GLY A 154 -3.89 2.45 7.33
N GLY A 155 -2.75 1.78 7.51
CA GLY A 155 -1.58 2.43 8.09
C GLY A 155 -0.91 3.46 7.20
N HIS A 156 -1.02 3.38 5.87
CA HIS A 156 -0.12 4.10 4.97
C HIS A 156 -0.75 4.86 3.82
N ALA A 157 -2.04 4.69 3.61
CA ALA A 157 -2.74 5.27 2.50
C ALA A 157 -4.23 5.31 2.77
N VAL A 158 -4.89 6.28 2.14
CA VAL A 158 -6.35 6.27 1.94
C VAL A 158 -6.62 5.68 0.56
N TYR A 159 -7.66 4.85 0.47
CA TYR A 159 -8.07 4.22 -0.78
C TYR A 159 -9.47 4.73 -1.12
N VAL A 160 -9.56 5.63 -2.10
CA VAL A 160 -10.84 6.12 -2.64
C VAL A 160 -11.44 5.03 -3.52
N ASN A 161 -12.70 4.69 -3.30
CA ASN A 161 -13.42 3.74 -4.14
C ASN A 161 -13.95 4.48 -5.37
N ALA A 162 -13.15 4.48 -6.44
CA ALA A 162 -13.48 5.15 -7.69
C ALA A 162 -14.71 4.56 -8.38
N GLY A 163 -15.03 3.29 -8.15
CA GLY A 163 -16.25 2.67 -8.70
C GLY A 163 -17.53 3.24 -8.08
N GLU A 164 -17.48 3.61 -6.80
CA GLU A 164 -18.57 4.34 -6.13
C GLU A 164 -18.48 5.86 -6.35
N PHE A 165 -17.27 6.38 -6.57
CA PHE A 165 -17.04 7.79 -6.88
C PHE A 165 -17.58 8.15 -8.28
N LEU A 166 -17.44 7.24 -9.25
CA LEU A 166 -17.79 7.44 -10.66
C LEU A 166 -18.70 6.30 -11.14
N PRO A 167 -19.93 6.17 -10.61
CA PRO A 167 -20.79 5.01 -10.89
C PRO A 167 -21.26 4.94 -12.35
N HIS A 168 -21.22 6.06 -13.08
CA HIS A 168 -21.53 6.15 -14.51
C HIS A 168 -20.40 5.62 -15.41
N ILE A 169 -19.18 5.45 -14.89
CA ILE A 169 -18.04 4.91 -15.65
C ILE A 169 -17.87 3.42 -15.33
N PRO A 170 -18.13 2.50 -16.29
CA PRO A 170 -18.00 1.08 -16.04
C PRO A 170 -16.52 0.69 -15.80
N PRO A 171 -16.23 -0.41 -15.09
CA PRO A 171 -14.85 -0.85 -14.83
C PRO A 171 -13.97 -1.02 -16.09
N THR A 172 -14.58 -1.39 -17.22
CA THR A 172 -13.90 -1.51 -18.53
C THR A 172 -13.45 -0.17 -19.12
N ALA A 173 -13.98 0.94 -18.61
CA ALA A 173 -13.58 2.31 -18.90
C ALA A 173 -12.70 2.93 -17.79
N PHE A 174 -12.13 2.09 -16.91
CA PHE A 174 -11.10 2.44 -15.92
C PHE A 174 -11.42 3.67 -15.03
N PRO A 175 -12.49 3.64 -14.22
CA PRO A 175 -12.87 4.75 -13.35
C PRO A 175 -11.75 5.14 -12.38
N GLY A 176 -10.99 4.17 -11.87
CA GLY A 176 -9.82 4.46 -11.02
C GLY A 176 -8.73 5.26 -11.73
N GLN A 177 -8.48 4.98 -13.01
CA GLN A 177 -7.48 5.71 -13.78
C GLN A 177 -8.00 7.10 -14.16
N SER A 178 -9.28 7.22 -14.54
CA SER A 178 -9.92 8.51 -14.80
C SER A 178 -9.84 9.43 -13.59
N LEU A 179 -10.21 8.94 -12.40
CA LEU A 179 -10.13 9.72 -11.17
C LEU A 179 -8.69 10.15 -10.85
N ALA A 180 -7.71 9.24 -10.99
CA ALA A 180 -6.30 9.56 -10.73
C ALA A 180 -5.75 10.62 -11.70
N VAL A 181 -6.16 10.59 -12.97
CA VAL A 181 -5.76 11.58 -13.98
C VAL A 181 -6.41 12.93 -13.71
N ASN A 182 -7.71 12.98 -13.46
CA ASN A 182 -8.42 14.23 -13.16
C ASN A 182 -7.92 14.87 -11.87
N LEU A 183 -7.64 14.08 -10.83
CA LEU A 183 -6.96 14.58 -9.61
C LEU A 183 -5.64 15.28 -9.93
N TYR A 184 -4.83 14.68 -10.81
CA TYR A 184 -3.57 15.30 -11.22
C TYR A 184 -3.76 16.56 -12.06
N ILE A 185 -4.69 16.56 -13.02
CA ILE A 185 -4.98 17.72 -13.87
C ILE A 185 -5.42 18.92 -13.03
N GLU A 186 -6.31 18.70 -12.06
CA GLU A 186 -6.93 19.81 -11.32
C GLU A 186 -6.09 20.31 -10.15
N SER A 187 -5.31 19.44 -9.51
CA SER A 187 -4.60 19.77 -8.26
C SER A 187 -3.10 19.50 -8.29
N GLY A 188 -2.58 18.86 -9.34
CA GLY A 188 -1.21 18.36 -9.37
C GLY A 188 -0.94 17.18 -8.42
N VAL A 189 -1.94 16.71 -7.69
CA VAL A 189 -1.82 15.56 -6.77
C VAL A 189 -1.83 14.27 -7.56
N ARG A 190 -0.82 13.42 -7.33
CA ARG A 190 -0.71 12.12 -8.01
C ARG A 190 -1.15 10.97 -7.11
N GLY A 191 -2.30 10.39 -7.42
CA GLY A 191 -2.73 9.08 -6.90
C GLY A 191 -2.18 7.92 -7.74
N VAL A 192 -2.52 6.69 -7.35
CA VAL A 192 -2.26 5.50 -8.18
C VAL A 192 -3.50 4.62 -8.25
N GLU A 193 -3.87 4.19 -9.45
CA GLU A 193 -4.94 3.23 -9.67
C GLU A 193 -4.56 1.86 -9.11
N ILE A 194 -5.53 1.22 -8.46
CA ILE A 194 -5.49 -0.16 -7.98
C ILE A 194 -6.84 -0.78 -8.34
N GLY A 195 -7.01 -1.14 -9.61
CA GLY A 195 -8.29 -1.58 -10.18
C GLY A 195 -8.15 -2.39 -11.46
N THR A 196 -9.09 -2.23 -12.39
CA THR A 196 -9.16 -3.03 -13.63
C THR A 196 -7.95 -2.79 -14.55
N LEU A 197 -7.30 -1.62 -14.51
CA LEU A 197 -6.08 -1.42 -15.31
C LEU A 197 -4.95 -2.33 -14.81
N MET A 198 -4.81 -2.46 -13.48
CA MET A 198 -3.81 -3.29 -12.82
C MET A 198 -4.11 -4.79 -12.87
N PHE A 199 -5.34 -5.19 -12.55
CA PHE A 199 -5.69 -6.61 -12.33
C PHE A 199 -6.61 -7.20 -13.40
N GLY A 200 -7.26 -6.35 -14.19
CA GLY A 200 -8.13 -6.80 -15.28
C GLY A 200 -7.35 -7.32 -16.48
N GLY A 201 -8.08 -7.69 -17.53
CA GLY A 201 -7.52 -8.25 -18.76
C GLY A 201 -8.39 -9.37 -19.30
N LYS A 202 -7.80 -10.28 -20.07
CA LYS A 202 -8.47 -11.51 -20.49
C LYS A 202 -7.94 -12.68 -19.69
N ASP A 203 -8.83 -13.57 -19.29
CA ASP A 203 -8.46 -14.84 -18.72
C ASP A 203 -7.66 -15.66 -19.77
N PRO A 204 -6.44 -16.13 -19.45
CA PRO A 204 -5.61 -16.82 -20.45
C PRO A 204 -6.18 -18.16 -20.93
N ALA A 205 -7.02 -18.82 -20.13
CA ALA A 205 -7.57 -20.13 -20.45
C ALA A 205 -8.89 -20.04 -21.25
N THR A 206 -9.71 -19.03 -20.96
CA THR A 206 -11.07 -18.90 -21.50
C THR A 206 -11.22 -17.72 -22.46
N GLY A 207 -10.30 -16.76 -22.44
CA GLY A 207 -10.38 -15.51 -23.20
C GLY A 207 -11.43 -14.51 -22.67
N ALA A 208 -12.15 -14.86 -21.59
CA ALA A 208 -13.18 -14.02 -21.00
C ALA A 208 -12.60 -12.73 -20.39
N GLU A 209 -13.37 -11.65 -20.44
CA GLU A 209 -12.96 -10.38 -19.84
C GLU A 209 -13.02 -10.46 -18.31
N ARG A 210 -11.96 -9.97 -17.66
CA ARG A 210 -11.83 -9.89 -16.22
C ARG A 210 -11.66 -8.44 -15.81
N THR A 211 -12.49 -8.00 -14.87
CA THR A 211 -12.35 -6.71 -14.18
C THR A 211 -11.85 -6.95 -12.76
N ALA A 212 -11.37 -5.90 -12.11
CA ALA A 212 -11.05 -5.96 -10.69
C ALA A 212 -12.33 -6.01 -9.85
N ARG A 213 -12.23 -6.60 -8.65
CA ARG A 213 -13.34 -6.62 -7.69
C ARG A 213 -13.68 -5.22 -7.15
N LEU A 214 -12.68 -4.35 -7.07
CA LEU A 214 -12.80 -2.97 -6.60
C LEU A 214 -11.98 -2.08 -7.52
N GLU A 215 -12.51 -0.89 -7.80
CA GLU A 215 -11.82 0.17 -8.54
C GLU A 215 -11.34 1.22 -7.56
N LEU A 216 -10.04 1.20 -7.22
CA LEU A 216 -9.52 2.05 -6.16
C LEU A 216 -8.49 3.05 -6.68
N VAL A 217 -8.45 4.23 -6.07
CA VAL A 217 -7.31 5.16 -6.16
C VAL A 217 -6.64 5.22 -4.80
N ARG A 218 -5.37 4.81 -4.76
CA ARG A 218 -4.56 4.83 -3.54
C ARG A 218 -3.80 6.16 -3.42
N LEU A 219 -4.09 6.89 -2.36
CA LEU A 219 -3.36 8.07 -1.90
C LEU A 219 -2.30 7.62 -0.89
N ALA A 220 -1.14 7.19 -1.39
CA ALA A 220 -0.05 6.71 -0.54
C ALA A 220 0.72 7.87 0.07
N ILE A 221 0.88 7.89 1.39
CA ILE A 221 1.49 9.01 2.12
C ILE A 221 2.92 8.64 2.53
N PRO A 222 3.96 9.29 1.97
CA PRO A 222 5.34 9.14 2.39
C PRO A 222 5.56 9.61 3.84
N ARG A 223 6.44 8.89 4.55
CA ARG A 223 6.73 9.15 5.96
C ARG A 223 7.55 10.43 6.12
N ARG A 224 7.10 11.35 6.98
CA ARG A 224 7.79 12.63 7.32
C ARG A 224 8.03 13.59 6.13
N VAL A 225 7.22 13.51 5.07
CA VAL A 225 7.37 14.39 3.89
C VAL A 225 6.33 15.50 3.88
N TYR A 226 5.07 15.16 4.13
CA TYR A 226 3.94 16.08 4.02
C TYR A 226 3.44 16.54 5.39
N THR A 227 2.78 17.69 5.40
CA THR A 227 2.15 18.31 6.57
C THR A 227 0.64 18.08 6.57
N THR A 228 -0.04 18.41 7.67
CA THR A 228 -1.51 18.40 7.72
C THR A 228 -2.13 19.31 6.65
N MET A 229 -1.51 20.47 6.35
CA MET A 229 -2.01 21.35 5.28
C MET A 229 -1.99 20.70 3.90
N HIS A 230 -1.00 19.83 3.63
CA HIS A 230 -1.01 19.04 2.40
C HIS A 230 -2.13 18.00 2.39
N MET A 231 -2.46 17.40 3.55
CA MET A 231 -3.62 16.49 3.64
C MET A 231 -4.92 17.24 3.39
N ASN A 232 -5.10 18.42 3.98
CA ASN A 232 -6.27 19.26 3.75
C ASN A 232 -6.39 19.67 2.28
N TYR A 233 -5.27 20.00 1.62
CA TYR A 233 -5.26 20.29 0.18
C TYR A 233 -5.71 19.09 -0.66
N VAL A 234 -5.20 17.88 -0.35
CA VAL A 234 -5.63 16.65 -1.04
C VAL A 234 -7.11 16.35 -0.78
N ALA A 235 -7.59 16.55 0.45
CA ALA A 235 -8.99 16.36 0.80
C ALA A 235 -9.87 17.32 -0.02
N GLN A 236 -9.59 18.62 0.03
CA GLN A 236 -10.35 19.63 -0.71
C GLN A 236 -10.36 19.35 -2.21
N ALA A 237 -9.22 19.01 -2.81
CA ALA A 237 -9.16 18.68 -4.24
C ALA A 237 -10.06 17.50 -4.63
N LEU A 238 -10.20 16.50 -3.76
CA LEU A 238 -11.10 15.38 -3.99
C LEU A 238 -12.56 15.73 -3.76
N LEU A 239 -12.86 16.60 -2.80
CA LEU A 239 -14.22 17.10 -2.57
C LEU A 239 -14.70 17.93 -3.77
N ASP A 240 -13.86 18.84 -4.27
CA ASP A 240 -14.16 19.65 -5.46
C ASP A 240 -14.39 18.76 -6.69
N LEU A 241 -13.57 17.72 -6.87
CA LEU A 241 -13.78 16.71 -7.92
C LEU A 241 -15.04 15.89 -7.71
N TYR A 242 -15.40 15.60 -6.46
CA TYR A 242 -16.58 14.82 -6.14
C TYR A 242 -17.85 15.58 -6.49
N GLU A 243 -17.89 16.90 -6.32
CA GLU A 243 -19.04 17.73 -6.69
C GLU A 243 -19.38 17.66 -8.18
N LYS A 244 -18.38 17.59 -9.05
CA LYS A 244 -18.52 17.50 -10.52
C LYS A 244 -18.24 16.11 -11.10
N ARG A 245 -18.30 15.07 -10.26
CA ARG A 245 -17.93 13.69 -10.64
C ARG A 245 -18.65 13.17 -11.89
N GLU A 246 -19.90 13.59 -12.12
CA GLU A 246 -20.72 13.19 -13.28
C GLU A 246 -20.16 13.73 -14.62
N GLU A 247 -19.34 14.79 -14.58
CA GLU A 247 -18.69 15.37 -15.75
C GLU A 247 -17.43 14.59 -16.16
N LEU A 248 -16.87 13.76 -15.27
CA LEU A 248 -15.65 13.02 -15.57
C LEU A 248 -15.93 11.91 -16.59
N GLU A 249 -14.99 11.72 -17.51
CA GLU A 249 -15.09 10.75 -18.58
C GLU A 249 -14.27 9.48 -18.28
N GLY A 250 -14.74 8.35 -18.81
CA GLY A 250 -13.98 7.10 -18.79
C GLY A 250 -12.74 7.16 -19.69
N MET A 251 -11.83 6.21 -19.51
CA MET A 251 -10.61 6.09 -20.31
C MET A 251 -10.57 4.78 -21.09
N LYS A 252 -9.77 4.76 -22.17
CA LYS A 252 -9.47 3.57 -22.98
C LYS A 252 -7.96 3.38 -23.11
N ILE A 253 -7.51 2.14 -23.25
CA ILE A 253 -6.12 1.83 -23.54
C ILE A 253 -5.84 2.09 -25.02
N VAL A 254 -4.87 2.97 -25.31
CA VAL A 254 -4.33 3.21 -26.65
C VAL A 254 -3.21 2.22 -26.95
N LYS A 255 -2.32 2.01 -25.96
CA LYS A 255 -1.17 1.11 -26.07
C LYS A 255 -0.87 0.51 -24.71
N ALA A 256 -0.60 -0.79 -24.66
CA ALA A 256 -0.21 -1.47 -23.42
C ALA A 256 0.85 -2.56 -23.68
N PRO A 257 1.78 -2.79 -22.75
CA PRO A 257 2.66 -3.96 -22.78
C PRO A 257 1.88 -5.24 -22.45
N PRO A 258 2.42 -6.43 -22.79
CA PRO A 258 1.77 -7.71 -22.50
C PRO A 258 1.72 -8.04 -21.00
N PHE A 259 2.66 -7.51 -20.21
CA PHE A 259 2.75 -7.75 -18.77
C PHE A 259 2.79 -6.43 -18.02
N LEU A 260 2.20 -6.41 -16.82
CA LEU A 260 2.24 -5.28 -15.88
C LEU A 260 1.84 -3.93 -16.52
N ARG A 261 0.78 -3.96 -17.35
CA ARG A 261 0.35 -2.80 -18.17
C ARG A 261 0.12 -1.50 -17.40
N HIS A 262 -0.28 -1.56 -16.14
CA HIS A 262 -0.48 -0.38 -15.30
C HIS A 262 0.77 0.49 -15.10
N PHE A 263 1.98 -0.03 -15.38
CA PHE A 263 3.21 0.77 -15.29
C PHE A 263 3.47 1.66 -16.52
N SER A 264 3.06 1.23 -17.72
CA SER A 264 3.53 1.86 -18.96
C SER A 264 2.50 1.88 -20.09
N ALA A 265 1.24 1.55 -19.81
CA ALA A 265 0.15 1.75 -20.75
C ALA A 265 -0.04 3.25 -21.03
N THR A 266 -0.35 3.56 -22.28
CA THR A 266 -0.86 4.86 -22.71
C THR A 266 -2.37 4.76 -22.84
N LEU A 267 -3.08 5.70 -22.22
CA LEU A 267 -4.53 5.79 -22.25
C LEU A 267 -4.97 7.12 -22.85
N ASP A 268 -6.23 7.18 -23.24
CA ASP A 268 -6.90 8.38 -23.72
C ASP A 268 -8.33 8.42 -23.15
N PHE A 269 -8.93 9.60 -23.10
CA PHE A 269 -10.33 9.73 -22.70
C PHE A 269 -11.25 9.11 -23.76
N ILE A 270 -12.39 8.59 -23.33
CA ILE A 270 -13.44 8.13 -24.23
C ILE A 270 -14.27 9.35 -24.59
N GLU A 271 -14.07 9.89 -25.80
CA GLU A 271 -14.88 11.00 -26.33
C GLU A 271 -16.37 10.69 -26.14
N GLN A 272 -17.07 11.52 -25.37
CA GLN A 272 -18.51 11.52 -25.40
C GLN A 272 -18.93 11.99 -26.79
N LYS A 273 -19.60 11.13 -27.56
CA LYS A 273 -20.33 11.59 -28.74
C LYS A 273 -21.30 12.65 -28.24
N SER A 274 -21.02 13.91 -28.54
CA SER A 274 -21.96 15.00 -28.36
C SER A 274 -23.25 14.58 -29.07
N VAL A 275 -24.27 14.24 -28.28
CA VAL A 275 -25.62 14.11 -28.82
C VAL A 275 -25.95 15.51 -29.28
N SER A 276 -25.76 15.76 -30.57
CA SER A 276 -26.15 17.00 -31.20
C SER A 276 -27.63 17.14 -30.93
N ALA A 277 -28.02 18.10 -30.09
CA ALA A 277 -29.41 18.44 -29.90
C ALA A 277 -29.97 18.83 -31.28
N VAL A 278 -30.91 18.01 -31.76
CA VAL A 278 -31.76 18.33 -32.92
C VAL A 278 -32.99 19.04 -32.40
#